data_AF-A0A7C5PSD0-F1
#
_entry.id   AF-A0A7C5PSD0-F1
#
_cell.length_a   1.000
_cell.length_b   1.000
_cell.length_c   1.000
_cell.angle_alpha   90.00
_cell.angle_beta   90.00
_cell.angle_gamma   90.00
#
_symmetry.space_group_name_H-M   'P 1'
#
loop_
_entity.id
_entity.type
_entity.pdbx_description
1 polymer ?
#
loop_
_entity_poly.entity_id
_entity_poly.type
_entity_poly.pdbx_seq_one_letter_code
_entity_poly.pdbx_strand_id
1 'polypeptide(L)' 'MCALDGVSFDTAPGRVTGLIGPDGAGKTTLMRLACGLLRPALGEIRVLGLDAVAEPQAVQSA' A
#
# COMPACT_ATOMS: atom_id res chain seq x y z
N MET A 1 16.39 -4.99 9.09
CA MET A 1 15.33 -5.89 8.62
C MET A 1 14.37 -5.08 7.77
N CYS A 2 14.12 -5.49 6.53
CA CYS A 2 13.17 -4.81 5.65
C CYS A 2 11.80 -5.48 5.78
N ALA A 3 10.73 -4.69 5.94
CA ALA A 3 9.37 -5.23 6.01
C ALA A 3 8.76 -5.55 4.64
N LEU A 4 9.22 -4.85 3.59
CA LEU A 4 8.79 -5.03 2.20
C LEU A 4 10.00 -4.85 1.29
N ASP A 5 10.28 -5.84 0.44
CA ASP A 5 11.43 -5.82 -0.45
C ASP A 5 10.97 -6.12 -1.89
N GLY A 6 11.18 -5.16 -2.80
CA GLY A 6 10.87 -5.32 -4.23
C GLY A 6 9.41 -5.63 -4.57
N VAL A 7 8.43 -5.21 -3.75
CA VAL A 7 7.02 -5.50 -3.98
C VAL A 7 6.48 -4.66 -5.15
N SER A 8 5.85 -5.31 -6.13
CA SER A 8 5.20 -4.65 -7.26
C SER A 8 3.95 -5.42 -7.68
N PHE A 9 2.81 -4.76 -7.68
CA PHE A 9 1.53 -5.31 -8.12
C PHE A 9 0.56 -4.19 -8.49
N ASP A 10 -0.43 -4.52 -9.30
CA ASP A 10 -1.61 -3.71 -9.56
C ASP A 10 -2.88 -4.50 -9.20
N THR A 11 -3.97 -3.77 -8.94
CA THR A 11 -5.29 -4.38 -8.69
C THR A 11 -6.33 -3.71 -9.55
N ALA A 12 -7.12 -4.52 -10.28
CA ALA A 12 -8.19 -4.02 -11.11
C ALA A 12 -9.39 -3.53 -10.28
N PRO A 13 -10.06 -2.43 -10.70
CA PRO A 13 -11.33 -2.00 -10.11
C PRO A 13 -12.40 -3.10 -10.18
N GLY A 14 -13.31 -3.13 -9.19
CA GLY A 14 -14.40 -4.11 -9.13
C GLY A 14 -13.97 -5.54 -8.77
N ARG A 15 -12.70 -5.76 -8.43
CA ARG A 15 -12.17 -7.06 -7.98
C ARG A 15 -11.78 -7.02 -6.51
N VAL A 16 -12.18 -8.06 -5.78
CA VAL A 16 -11.65 -8.31 -4.43
C VAL A 16 -10.28 -8.99 -4.56
N THR A 17 -9.25 -8.35 -4.01
CA THR A 17 -7.88 -8.89 -3.96
C THR A 17 -7.52 -9.21 -2.51
N GLY A 18 -7.09 -10.45 -2.26
CA GLY A 18 -6.65 -10.88 -0.93
C GLY A 18 -5.14 -10.75 -0.75
N LEU A 19 -4.71 -10.19 0.39
CA LEU A 19 -3.30 -10.14 0.80
C LEU A 19 -3.03 -11.20 1.87
N ILE A 20 -2.29 -12.26 1.51
CA ILE A 20 -2.06 -13.44 2.36
C ILE A 20 -0.57 -13.66 2.58
N GLY A 21 -0.19 -14.11 3.77
CA GLY A 21 1.19 -14.42 4.14
C GLY A 21 1.33 -14.66 5.65
N PRO A 22 2.47 -15.20 6.13
CA PRO A 22 2.70 -15.44 7.55
C PRO A 22 2.79 -14.14 8.36
N ASP A 23 2.72 -14.25 9.68
CA ASP A 23 2.92 -13.11 10.56
C ASP A 23 4.34 -12.55 10.42
N GLY A 24 4.45 -11.22 10.42
CA GLY A 24 5.72 -10.54 10.14
C GLY A 24 6.06 -10.36 8.65
N ALA A 25 5.30 -10.94 7.71
CA ALA A 25 5.55 -10.80 6.26
C ALA A 25 5.32 -9.38 5.68
N GLY A 26 5.03 -8.37 6.51
CA GLY A 26 4.85 -6.99 6.04
C GLY A 26 3.43 -6.63 5.57
N LYS A 27 2.43 -7.52 5.73
CA LYS A 27 1.03 -7.26 5.30
C LYS A 27 0.46 -5.95 5.87
N THR A 28 0.54 -5.79 7.19
CA THR A 28 0.06 -4.58 7.88
C THR A 28 0.86 -3.35 7.47
N THR A 29 2.16 -3.51 7.22
CA THR A 29 3.01 -2.42 6.71
C THR A 29 2.55 -1.99 5.32
N LEU A 30 2.27 -2.94 4.42
CA LEU A 30 1.77 -2.65 3.08
C LEU A 30 0.42 -1.96 3.11
N MET A 31 -0.52 -2.41 3.95
CA MET A 31 -1.83 -1.75 4.09
C MET A 31 -1.69 -0.33 4.65
N ARG A 32 -0.84 -0.11 5.66
CA ARG A 32 -0.59 1.22 6.19
C ARG A 32 0.04 2.16 5.16
N LEU A 33 0.95 1.65 4.33
CA LEU A 33 1.52 2.42 3.23
C LEU A 33 0.44 2.78 2.19
N ALA A 34 -0.42 1.82 1.81
CA ALA A 34 -1.52 2.06 0.89
C ALA A 34 -2.53 3.11 1.42
N CYS A 35 -2.83 3.09 2.72
CA CYS A 35 -3.69 4.09 3.36
C CYS A 35 -3.00 5.45 3.59
N GLY A 36 -1.75 5.64 3.14
CA GLY A 36 -0.99 6.88 3.39
C GLY A 36 -0.63 7.11 4.87
N LEU A 37 -0.68 6.08 5.71
CA LEU A 37 -0.33 6.13 7.14
C LEU A 37 1.17 5.95 7.38
N LEU A 38 1.91 5.48 6.37
CA LEU A 38 3.35 5.33 6.37
C LEU A 38 3.93 5.89 5.06
N ARG A 39 5.19 6.33 5.09
CA ARG A 39 5.96 6.63 3.88
C ARG A 39 6.85 5.45 3.50
N PRO A 40 6.88 5.04 2.23
CA PRO A 40 7.84 4.05 1.78
C PRO A 40 9.25 4.64 1.81
N ALA A 41 10.26 3.79 2.06
CA ALA A 41 11.66 4.23 1.99
C ALA A 41 12.09 4.50 0.54
N LEU A 42 11.57 3.71 -0.41
CA LEU A 42 11.80 3.81 -1.85
C LEU A 42 10.53 3.38 -2.59
N GLY A 43 10.38 3.84 -3.84
CA GLY A 43 9.26 3.50 -4.70
C GLY A 43 8.03 4.40 -4.49
N GLU A 44 6.94 4.04 -5.15
CA GLU A 44 5.68 4.79 -5.16
C GLU A 44 4.48 3.88 -4.93
N ILE A 45 3.42 4.46 -4.36
CA ILE A 45 2.16 3.76 -4.11
C ILE A 45 1.02 4.70 -4.49
N ARG A 46 0.15 4.24 -5.38
CA ARG A 46 -1.05 4.97 -5.80
C ARG A 46 -2.30 4.17 -5.49
N VAL A 47 -3.30 4.84 -4.91
CA VAL A 47 -4.59 4.26 -4.56
C VAL A 47 -5.68 5.09 -5.21
N LEU A 48 -6.54 4.46 -6.02
CA LEU A 48 -7.59 5.15 -6.77
C LEU A 48 -7.07 6.32 -7.65
N GLY A 49 -5.82 6.20 -8.13
CA GLY A 49 -5.15 7.24 -8.93
C GLY A 49 -4.48 8.35 -8.11
N LEU A 50 -4.65 8.36 -6.78
CA LEU A 50 -4.06 9.33 -5.86
C LEU A 50 -2.72 8.83 -5.33
N ASP A 51 -1.76 9.72 -5.12
CA ASP A 51 -0.47 9.38 -4.50
C ASP A 51 -0.64 9.25 -2.98
N ALA A 52 -0.35 8.07 -2.41
CA ALA A 52 -0.55 7.81 -1.00
C ALA A 52 0.36 8.64 -0.07
N VAL A 53 1.46 9.19 -0.59
CA VAL A 53 2.46 9.98 0.14
C VAL A 53 2.19 11.47 0.02
N ALA A 54 1.83 11.94 -1.17
CA ALA A 54 1.52 13.35 -1.43
C ALA A 54 0.10 13.72 -1.01
N GLU A 55 -0.85 12.79 -1.11
CA GLU A 55 -2.29 13.02 -0.94
C GLU A 55 -2.94 12.06 0.10
N PRO A 56 -2.36 11.86 1.30
CA PRO A 56 -2.83 10.84 2.24
C PRO A 56 -4.27 11.08 2.74
N GLN A 57 -4.68 12.35 2.90
CA GLN A 57 -6.03 12.71 3.32
C GLN A 57 -7.07 12.41 2.24
N ALA A 58 -6.72 12.63 0.96
CA ALA A 58 -7.60 12.30 -0.16
C ALA A 58 -7.77 10.78 -0.28
N VAL A 59 -6.69 10.01 -0.14
CA VAL A 59 -6.74 8.54 -0.12
C VAL A 59 -7.64 8.00 0.99
N GLN A 60 -7.65 8.63 2.17
CA GLN A 60 -8.45 8.18 3.32
C GLN A 60 -9.92 8.60 3.28
N SER A 61 -10.26 9.57 2.43
CA SER A 61 -11.63 10.10 2.31
C SER A 61 -12.35 9.70 1.02
N ALA A 62 -11.65 9.02 0.11
CA ALA A 62 -12.20 8.39 -1.10
C ALA A 62 -12.97 7.10 -0.77
#